data_AF-A0A495ZQA6-F1
#
_entry.id   AF-A0A495ZQA6-F1
#
_cell.length_a   1.000
_cell.length_b   1.000
_cell.length_c   1.000
_cell.angle_alpha   90.00
_cell.angle_beta   90.00
_cell.angle_gamma   90.00
#
_symmetry.space_group_name_H-M   'P 1'
#
loop_
_entity.id
_entity.type
_entity.pdbx_description
1 polymer ?
#
loop_
_entity_poly.entity_id
_entity_poly.type
_entity_poly.pdbx_seq_one_letter_code
_entity_poly.pdbx_strand_id
1 'polypeptide(L)' 'MRRLNTKNILTACEMSFAGKTDTEIATTLETSVSNVSRWRKNPIWIEFEQELITAHKESLLEAHRLATLED' A
#
# COMPACT_ATOMS: atom_id res chain seq x y z
N MET A 1 -12.04 -19.95 2.77
CA MET A 1 -12.12 -19.00 1.64
C MET A 1 -11.88 -17.52 1.98
N ARG A 2 -12.11 -17.00 3.20
CA ARG A 2 -11.96 -15.54 3.48
C ARG A 2 -10.51 -15.01 3.57
N ARG A 3 -9.54 -15.83 3.98
CA ARG A 3 -8.14 -15.38 4.22
C ARG A 3 -7.37 -15.02 2.95
N LEU A 4 -7.68 -15.65 1.82
CA LEU A 4 -6.97 -15.42 0.55
C LEU A 4 -7.21 -13.98 0.04
N ASN A 5 -8.39 -13.43 0.29
CA ASN A 5 -8.77 -12.10 -0.19
C ASN A 5 -8.06 -10.99 0.61
N THR A 6 -7.91 -11.14 1.94
CA THR A 6 -7.20 -10.15 2.77
C THR A 6 -5.75 -9.99 2.36
N LYS A 7 -5.02 -11.10 2.14
CA LYS A 7 -3.62 -11.04 1.68
C LYS A 7 -3.50 -10.28 0.36
N ASN A 8 -4.35 -10.60 -0.62
CA ASN A 8 -4.32 -9.94 -1.92
C ASN A 8 -4.67 -8.45 -1.83
N ILE A 9 -5.60 -8.05 -0.95
CA ILE A 9 -5.93 -6.64 -0.68
C ILE A 9 -4.70 -5.89 -0.14
N LEU A 10 -4.03 -6.45 0.87
CA LEU A 10 -2.84 -5.83 1.48
C LEU A 10 -1.70 -5.72 0.45
N THR A 11 -1.38 -6.80 -0.26
CA THR A 11 -0.33 -6.78 -1.29
C THR A 11 -0.66 -5.79 -2.42
N ALA A 12 -1.90 -5.74 -2.88
CA ALA A 12 -2.33 -4.75 -3.87
C ALA A 12 -2.17 -3.30 -3.35
N CYS A 13 -2.43 -3.08 -2.07
CA CYS A 13 -2.25 -1.79 -1.41
C CYS A 13 -0.78 -1.37 -1.37
N GLU A 14 0.13 -2.26 -0.99
CA GLU A 14 1.59 -1.99 -1.01
C GLU A 14 2.06 -1.64 -2.42
N MET A 15 1.61 -2.40 -3.42
CA MET A 15 1.95 -2.14 -4.82
C MET A 15 1.44 -0.78 -5.29
N SER A 16 0.19 -0.42 -4.96
CA SER A 16 -0.37 0.89 -5.29
C SER A 16 0.41 2.02 -4.60
N PHE A 17 0.77 1.85 -3.33
CA PHE A 17 1.59 2.82 -2.60
C PHE A 17 2.97 3.00 -3.24
N ALA A 18 3.55 1.92 -3.79
CA ALA A 18 4.78 1.95 -4.58
C ALA A 18 4.59 2.50 -6.02
N GLY A 19 3.42 3.04 -6.35
CA GLY A 19 3.15 3.69 -7.64
C GLY A 19 2.70 2.76 -8.76
N LYS A 20 2.34 1.50 -8.47
CA LYS A 20 1.83 0.57 -9.48
C LYS A 20 0.39 0.90 -9.90
N THR A 21 0.13 0.77 -11.20
CA THR A 21 -1.21 0.94 -11.77
C THR A 21 -2.12 -0.25 -11.48
N ASP A 22 -3.45 -0.04 -11.50
CA ASP A 22 -4.41 -1.14 -11.29
C ASP A 22 -4.24 -2.29 -12.29
N THR A 23 -3.79 -1.99 -13.52
CA THR A 23 -3.47 -3.00 -14.54
C THR A 23 -2.27 -3.85 -14.12
N GLU A 24 -1.16 -3.23 -13.70
CA GLU A 24 0.02 -3.96 -13.22
C GLU A 24 -0.29 -4.82 -11.99
N ILE A 25 -1.08 -4.29 -11.06
CA ILE A 25 -1.53 -5.00 -9.85
C ILE A 25 -2.39 -6.20 -10.24
N ALA A 26 -3.37 -6.00 -11.14
CA ALA A 26 -4.27 -7.05 -11.60
C ALA A 26 -3.51 -8.18 -12.30
N THR A 27 -2.54 -7.84 -13.16
CA THR A 27 -1.67 -8.81 -13.82
C THR A 27 -0.82 -9.58 -12.81
N THR A 28 -0.20 -8.91 -11.85
CA THR A 28 0.69 -9.54 -10.87
C THR A 28 -0.06 -10.49 -9.92
N LEU A 29 -1.29 -10.14 -9.54
CA LEU A 29 -2.11 -10.91 -8.62
C LEU A 29 -3.10 -11.86 -9.31
N GLU A 30 -2.96 -12.05 -10.63
CA GLU A 30 -3.81 -12.93 -11.44
C GLU A 30 -5.31 -12.67 -11.22
N THR A 31 -5.70 -11.40 -11.19
CA THR A 31 -7.06 -10.94 -10.91
C THR A 31 -7.53 -9.94 -11.97
N SER A 32 -8.77 -9.44 -11.85
CA SER A 32 -9.30 -8.40 -12.73
C SER A 32 -9.03 -7.00 -12.17
N VAL A 33 -8.87 -6.02 -13.06
CA VAL A 33 -8.79 -4.58 -12.70
C VAL A 33 -10.02 -4.17 -11.87
N SER A 34 -11.20 -4.70 -12.20
CA SER A 34 -12.44 -4.46 -11.45
C SER A 34 -12.37 -4.96 -10.00
N ASN A 35 -11.66 -6.06 -9.73
CA ASN A 35 -11.43 -6.53 -8.36
C ASN A 35 -10.50 -5.58 -7.60
N VAL A 36 -9.41 -5.11 -8.22
CA VAL A 36 -8.50 -4.13 -7.61
C VAL A 36 -9.24 -2.83 -7.26
N SER A 37 -10.04 -2.31 -8.20
CA SER A 37 -10.87 -1.12 -7.96
C SER A 37 -11.86 -1.30 -6.80
N ARG A 38 -12.42 -2.51 -6.65
CA ARG A 38 -13.30 -2.84 -5.51
C ARG A 38 -12.52 -2.92 -4.20
N TRP A 39 -11.30 -3.47 -4.21
CA TRP A 39 -10.45 -3.60 -3.03
C TRP A 39 -10.03 -2.26 -2.44
N ARG A 40 -9.80 -1.22 -3.26
CA ARG A 40 -9.51 0.16 -2.80
C ARG A 40 -10.59 0.75 -1.89
N LYS A 41 -11.83 0.25 -2.00
CA LYS A 41 -12.97 0.69 -1.16
C LYS A 41 -13.14 -0.17 0.09
N ASN A 42 -12.33 -1.21 0.26
CA ASN A 42 -12.40 -2.09 1.40
C ASN A 42 -11.81 -1.39 2.64
N PRO A 43 -12.45 -1.45 3.82
CA PRO A 43 -11.90 -0.86 5.05
C PRO A 43 -10.47 -1.31 5.35
N ILE A 44 -10.13 -2.58 5.07
CA ILE A 44 -8.77 -3.12 5.27
C ILE A 44 -7.75 -2.38 4.43
N TRP A 45 -8.09 -2.02 3.18
CA TRP A 45 -7.19 -1.23 2.33
C TRP A 45 -6.97 0.15 2.94
N ILE A 46 -8.05 0.83 3.32
CA ILE A 46 -7.99 2.21 3.81
C ILE A 46 -7.16 2.30 5.10
N GLU A 47 -7.40 1.38 6.05
CA GLU A 47 -6.64 1.30 7.31
C GLU A 47 -5.14 1.07 7.04
N PHE A 48 -4.83 0.10 6.18
CA PHE A 48 -3.44 -0.25 5.90
C PHE A 48 -2.70 0.81 5.06
N GLU A 49 -3.37 1.45 4.09
CA GLU A 49 -2.79 2.56 3.33
C GLU A 49 -2.40 3.72 4.25
N GLN A 50 -3.22 4.01 5.25
CA GLN A 50 -2.93 5.04 6.25
C GLN A 50 -1.72 4.67 7.13
N GLU A 51 -1.57 3.39 7.48
CA GLU A 51 -0.38 2.89 8.20
C GLU A 51 0.90 3.06 7.34
N LEU A 52 0.85 2.70 6.06
CA LEU A 52 1.97 2.89 5.11
C LEU A 52 2.36 4.37 4.99
N ILE A 53 1.39 5.26 4.85
CA ILE A 53 1.63 6.71 4.80
C ILE A 53 2.26 7.20 6.10
N THR A 54 1.79 6.72 7.25
CA THR A 54 2.31 7.13 8.56
C THR A 54 3.75 6.67 8.75
N ALA A 55 4.04 5.40 8.48
CA ALA A 55 5.39 4.86 8.54
C ALA A 55 6.35 5.57 7.58
N HIS A 56 5.89 5.91 6.37
CA HIS A 56 6.70 6.65 5.41
C HIS A 56 7.01 8.07 5.90
N LYS A 57 6.04 8.77 6.48
CA LYS A 57 6.25 10.10 7.10
C LYS A 57 7.26 10.04 8.24
N GLU A 58 7.15 9.05 9.12
CA GLU A 58 8.10 8.86 10.23
C GLU A 58 9.52 8.61 9.72
N SER A 59 9.67 7.77 8.69
CA SER A 59 10.97 7.51 8.07
C SER A 59 11.60 8.79 7.48
N LEU A 60 10.79 9.65 6.83
CA LEU A 60 11.28 10.93 6.29
C LEU A 60 11.68 11.90 7.41
N LEU A 61 10.90 11.95 8.50
CA LEU A 61 11.22 12.80 9.66
C LEU A 61 12.52 12.36 10.35
N GLU A 62 12.74 11.05 10.48
CA GLU A 62 13.97 10.53 11.07
C GLU A 62 15.20 10.83 10.20
N ALA A 63 15.08 10.64 8.88
CA ALA A 63 16.13 11.02 7.95
C ALA A 63 16.49 12.52 8.06
N HIS A 64 15.48 13.39 8.21
CA HIS A 64 15.70 14.82 8.40
C HIS A 64 16.39 15.13 9.74
N ARG A 65 16.00 14.49 10.84
CA ARG A 65 16.62 14.70 12.17
C ARG A 65 18.10 14.35 12.17
N LEU A 66 18.46 13.22 11.57
CA LEU A 66 19.85 12.78 11.46
C LEU A 66 20.68 13.76 10.64
N ALA A 67 20.15 14.23 9.51
CA ALA A 67 20.83 15.23 8.67
C ALA A 67 21.08 16.55 9.42
N THR A 68 20.18 16.97 10.32
CA THR A 68 20.33 18.20 11.11
C THR A 68 21.21 18.08 12.36
N LEU A 69 21.64 16.87 12.74
CA LEU A 69 22.54 16.66 13.90
C LEU A 69 24.02 16.60 13.49
N GLU A 70 24.31 16.54 12.19
CA GLU A 70 25.66 16.52 11.63
C GLU A 70 26.16 17.93 11.21
N ASP A 71 25.35 18.97 11.40
CA ASP A 71 25.67 20.40 11.25
C ASP A 71 25.88 21.10 12.61
#